data_AF-A0A928VEA8-F1
#
_entry.id   AF-A0A928VEA8-F1
#
_cell.length_a   1.000
_cell.length_b   1.000
_cell.length_c   1.000
_cell.angle_alpha   90.00
_cell.angle_beta   90.00
_cell.angle_gamma   90.00
#
_symmetry.space_group_name_H-M   'P 1'
#
loop_
_entity.id
_entity.type
_entity.pdbx_description
1 polymer ?
#
loop_
_entity_poly.entity_id
_entity_poly.type
_entity_poly.pdbx_seq_one_letter_code
_entity_poly.pdbx_strand_id
1 'polypeptide(L)'
;SFLLASAEYRFPIYSIVGGAVFADFGSDLGSGNAVLGSPGPVRGLPGSGFGFGLGIRVRSPFGTIRAGYGINDQGEGRFQFGFGEKF
;
A
#
# COMPACT_ATOMS: atom_id res chain seq x y z
N SER A 1 9.21 -13.59 -13.21
CA SER A 1 8.60 -12.33 -13.67
C SER A 1 7.56 -11.88 -12.66
N PHE A 2 7.33 -10.57 -12.53
CA PHE A 2 6.27 -10.03 -11.67
C PHE A 2 5.79 -8.71 -12.27
N LEU A 3 4.53 -8.38 -12.05
CA LEU A 3 3.91 -7.11 -12.45
C LEU A 3 3.49 -6.38 -11.18
N LEU A 4 3.91 -5.12 -11.08
CA LEU A 4 3.48 -4.20 -10.04
C LEU A 4 2.94 -2.96 -10.73
N ALA A 5 1.74 -2.55 -10.35
CA ALA A 5 1.13 -1.30 -10.80
C ALA A 5 0.59 -0.57 -9.57
N SER A 6 0.97 0.69 -9.43
CA SER A 6 0.51 1.55 -8.34
C SER A 6 0.00 2.87 -8.90
N ALA A 7 -1.15 3.31 -8.42
CA ALA A 7 -1.76 4.58 -8.73
C ALA A 7 -2.01 5.34 -7.43
N GLU A 8 -1.51 6.56 -7.32
CA GLU A 8 -1.75 7.43 -6.18
C GLU A 8 -2.28 8.79 -6.67
N TYR A 9 -3.44 9.18 -6.16
CA TYR A 9 -4.03 10.49 -6.38
C TYR A 9 -3.96 11.32 -5.10
N ARG A 10 -3.24 12.44 -5.15
CA ARG A 10 -3.06 13.37 -4.02
C ARG A 10 -3.85 14.64 -4.25
N PHE A 11 -4.60 15.07 -3.25
CA PHE A 11 -5.38 16.30 -3.30
C PHE A 11 -5.21 17.12 -2.03
N PRO A 12 -5.13 18.46 -2.13
CA PRO A 12 -5.12 19.33 -0.96
C PRO A 12 -6.52 19.35 -0.32
N ILE A 13 -6.58 19.19 1.00
CA ILE A 13 -7.81 19.38 1.79
C ILE A 13 -7.77 20.78 2.43
N TYR A 14 -6.61 21.16 2.99
CA TYR A 14 -6.36 22.45 3.61
C TYR A 14 -4.88 22.83 3.47
N SER A 15 -4.51 24.07 3.79
CA SER A 15 -3.11 24.57 3.68
C SER A 15 -2.06 23.64 4.32
N ILE A 16 -2.43 22.98 5.42
CA ILE A 16 -1.57 22.04 6.15
C ILE A 16 -2.02 20.58 6.06
N VAL A 17 -3.15 20.28 5.40
CA VAL A 17 -3.74 18.93 5.33
C VAL A 17 -3.87 18.50 3.87
N GLY A 18 -3.26 17.37 3.51
CA GLY A 18 -3.42 16.73 2.21
C GLY A 18 -4.08 15.37 2.35
N GLY A 19 -4.98 15.05 1.44
CA GLY A 19 -5.51 13.71 1.23
C GLY A 19 -4.75 12.98 0.13
N ALA A 20 -4.76 11.66 0.20
CA ALA A 20 -4.30 10.78 -0.85
C ALA A 20 -5.26 9.59 -0.98
N VAL A 21 -5.53 9.14 -2.19
CA VAL A 21 -6.10 7.83 -2.47
C VAL A 21 -5.03 7.05 -3.21
N PHE A 22 -4.79 5.82 -2.81
CA PHE A 22 -3.85 4.93 -3.47
C PHE A 22 -4.51 3.61 -3.82
N ALA A 23 -4.06 3.01 -4.93
CA ALA A 23 -4.43 1.69 -5.36
C ALA A 23 -3.17 0.99 -5.88
N ASP A 24 -2.93 -0.21 -5.40
CA ASP A 24 -1.75 -1.02 -5.68
C ASP A 24 -2.22 -2.39 -6.18
N PHE A 25 -1.62 -2.87 -7.26
CA PHE A 25 -1.84 -4.19 -7.83
C PHE A 25 -0.51 -4.89 -7.99
N GLY A 26 -0.39 -6.09 -7.45
CA GLY A 26 0.77 -6.95 -7.64
C GLY A 26 0.37 -8.31 -8.16
N SER A 27 1.07 -8.83 -9.16
CA SER A 27 0.91 -10.20 -9.64
C SER A 27 2.26 -10.84 -9.91
N ASP A 28 2.44 -12.09 -9.49
CA ASP A 28 3.65 -12.86 -9.80
C ASP A 28 3.62 -13.43 -11.23
N LEU A 29 2.57 -13.17 -12.01
CA LEU A 29 2.41 -13.62 -13.41
C LEU A 29 2.69 -15.13 -13.59
N GLY A 30 2.43 -15.95 -12.56
CA GLY A 30 2.65 -17.40 -12.58
C GLY A 30 4.11 -17.85 -12.41
N SER A 31 5.04 -16.94 -12.05
CA SER A 31 6.45 -17.27 -11.80
C SER A 31 6.69 -17.92 -10.43
N GLY A 32 5.69 -17.89 -9.53
CA GLY A 32 5.74 -18.57 -8.23
C GLY A 32 5.86 -20.10 -8.31
N ASN A 33 5.56 -20.70 -9.47
CA ASN A 33 5.71 -22.14 -9.74
C ASN A 33 7.12 -22.55 -10.19
N ALA A 34 8.04 -21.60 -10.43
CA ALA A 34 9.38 -21.89 -10.96
C ALA A 34 10.47 -21.95 -9.86
N VAL A 35 10.10 -21.84 -8.59
CA VAL A 35 11.03 -21.97 -7.45
C VAL A 35 10.84 -23.35 -6.82
N LEU A 36 11.92 -24.14 -6.75
CA LEU A 36 11.93 -25.44 -6.07
C LEU A 36 11.40 -25.25 -4.62
N GLY A 37 10.16 -25.71 -4.35
CA GLY A 37 9.50 -25.60 -3.05
C GLY A 37 8.19 -24.80 -3.00
N SER A 38 7.73 -24.16 -4.09
CA SER A 38 6.41 -23.51 -4.22
C SER A 38 5.89 -22.83 -2.92
N PRO A 39 6.58 -21.82 -2.35
CA PRO A 39 6.18 -21.22 -1.08
C PRO A 39 4.87 -20.42 -1.13
N GLY A 40 4.39 -20.04 -2.32
CA GLY A 40 3.11 -19.35 -2.52
C GLY A 40 1.89 -20.27 -2.31
N PRO A 41 1.77 -21.38 -3.07
CA PRO A 41 0.72 -22.39 -2.87
C PRO A 41 0.74 -23.02 -1.46
N VAL A 42 1.92 -23.21 -0.87
CA VAL A 42 2.09 -23.77 0.48
C VAL A 42 1.63 -22.79 1.58
N ARG A 43 1.57 -21.48 1.29
CA ARG A 43 1.10 -20.43 2.23
C ARG A 43 -0.28 -19.86 1.90
N GLY A 44 -0.98 -20.40 0.89
CA GLY A 44 -2.31 -19.92 0.49
C GLY A 44 -2.33 -18.49 -0.06
N LEU A 45 -1.18 -17.96 -0.50
CA LEU A 45 -1.10 -16.62 -1.06
C LEU A 45 -1.57 -16.65 -2.53
N PRO A 46 -2.61 -15.87 -2.91
CA PRO A 46 -3.04 -15.78 -4.29
C PRO A 46 -1.89 -15.22 -5.13
N GLY A 47 -1.67 -15.77 -6.33
CA GLY A 47 -0.59 -15.33 -7.24
C GLY A 47 -0.74 -13.89 -7.79
N SER A 48 -1.74 -13.18 -7.28
CA SER A 48 -1.99 -11.76 -7.47
C SER A 48 -2.73 -11.20 -6.26
N GLY A 49 -2.43 -9.96 -5.90
CA GLY A 49 -3.12 -9.21 -4.86
C GLY A 49 -3.41 -7.78 -5.33
N PHE A 50 -4.53 -7.24 -4.87
CA PHE A 50 -4.95 -5.87 -5.10
C PHE A 50 -5.20 -5.21 -3.75
N GLY A 51 -4.75 -3.97 -3.61
CA GLY A 51 -4.98 -3.15 -2.43
C GLY A 51 -5.43 -1.76 -2.84
N PHE A 52 -6.32 -1.18 -2.07
CA PHE A 52 -6.67 0.23 -2.21
C PHE A 52 -6.76 0.86 -0.84
N GLY A 53 -6.51 2.16 -0.76
CA GLY A 53 -6.47 2.84 0.50
C GLY A 53 -6.54 4.35 0.39
N LEU A 54 -6.69 4.93 1.56
CA LEU A 54 -6.85 6.35 1.77
C LEU A 54 -5.76 6.79 2.74
N GLY A 55 -5.14 7.92 2.45
CA GLY A 55 -4.09 8.52 3.24
C GLY A 55 -4.44 9.97 3.58
N ILE A 56 -4.05 10.39 4.77
CA ILE A 56 -4.06 11.77 5.20
C ILE A 56 -2.64 12.14 5.61
N ARG A 57 -2.22 13.33 5.18
CA ARG A 57 -0.95 13.93 5.54
C ARG A 57 -1.22 15.27 6.18
N VAL A 58 -0.70 15.46 7.39
CA VAL A 58 -0.75 16.74 8.10
C VAL A 58 0.67 17.27 8.23
N ARG A 59 0.90 18.48 7.75
CA ARG A 59 2.16 19.19 7.93
C ARG A 59 2.04 20.05 9.18
N SER A 60 2.76 19.65 10.23
CA SER A 60 2.86 20.43 11.46
C SER A 60 4.25 21.09 11.54
N PRO A 61 4.41 22.18 12.32
CA PRO A 61 5.73 22.78 12.57
C PRO A 61 6.72 21.83 13.27
N PHE A 62 6.25 20.72 13.85
CA PHE A 62 7.08 19.72 14.53
C PHE A 62 7.36 18.47 13.66
N GLY A 63 6.97 18.49 12.38
CA GLY A 63 7.16 17.37 11.47
C GLY A 63 5.90 17.01 10.68
N THR A 64 6.07 16.08 9.73
CA THR A 64 4.95 15.58 8.93
C THR A 64 4.34 14.36 9.60
N ILE A 65 3.02 14.40 9.79
CA ILE A 65 2.22 13.27 10.24
C ILE A 65 1.58 12.63 9.01
N ARG A 66 1.63 11.31 8.93
CA ARG A 66 0.99 10.53 7.88
C ARG A 66 0.17 9.43 8.54
N ALA A 67 -1.09 9.36 8.18
CA ALA A 67 -1.97 8.25 8.54
C ALA A 67 -2.55 7.69 7.26
N GLY A 68 -2.69 6.39 7.17
CA GLY A 68 -3.29 5.73 6.02
C GLY A 68 -4.01 4.47 6.44
N TYR A 69 -5.07 4.15 5.71
CA TYR A 69 -5.80 2.91 5.85
C TYR A 69 -5.93 2.28 4.47
N GLY A 70 -5.38 1.08 4.33
CA GLY A 70 -5.50 0.28 3.11
C GLY A 70 -6.27 -1.00 3.39
N ILE A 71 -7.02 -1.47 2.41
CA ILE A 71 -7.73 -2.74 2.43
C ILE A 71 -7.23 -3.54 1.23
N ASN A 72 -6.92 -4.81 1.44
CA ASN A 72 -6.60 -5.72 0.33
C ASN A 72 -7.81 -6.51 -0.15
N ASP A 73 -7.66 -7.21 -1.27
CA ASP A 73 -8.67 -8.09 -1.85
C ASP A 73 -9.08 -9.28 -0.94
N GLN A 74 -8.30 -9.57 0.09
CA GLN A 74 -8.59 -10.59 1.09
C GLN A 74 -9.40 -10.06 2.28
N GLY A 75 -9.76 -8.77 2.28
CA GLY A 75 -10.47 -8.12 3.38
C GLY A 75 -9.61 -7.78 4.59
N GLU A 76 -8.28 -7.93 4.50
CA GLU A 76 -7.35 -7.47 5.53
C GLU A 76 -7.14 -5.96 5.39
N GLY A 77 -7.71 -5.22 6.34
CA GLY A 77 -7.47 -3.79 6.49
C GLY A 77 -6.23 -3.54 7.33
N ARG A 78 -5.30 -2.71 6.83
CA ARG A 78 -4.10 -2.29 7.55
C ARG A 78 -4.11 -0.78 7.74
N PHE A 79 -4.06 -0.38 9.01
CA PHE A 79 -3.78 0.99 9.37
C PHE A 79 -2.27 1.22 9.46
N GLN A 80 -1.80 2.34 8.91
CA GLN A 80 -0.41 2.74 8.87
C GLN A 80 -0.32 4.16 9.43
N PHE A 81 0.54 4.35 10.42
CA PHE A 81 0.80 5.66 11.00
C PHE A 81 2.29 5.92 11.00
N GLY A 82 2.68 7.11 10.53
CA GLY A 82 4.05 7.56 10.47
C GLY A 82 4.16 8.99 11.00
N PHE A 83 5.11 9.18 11.89
CA PHE A 83 5.49 10.48 12.42
C PHE A 83 6.99 10.69 12.17
N GLY A 84 7.38 11.84 11.62
CA GLY A 84 8.78 12.28 11.76
C GLY A 84 9.40 13.02 10.58
N GLU A 85 10.40 13.81 10.93
CA GLU A 85 11.48 14.30 10.07
C GLU A 85 12.53 13.19 9.99
N LYS A 86 12.88 12.77 8.78
CA LYS A 86 13.97 11.80 8.58
C LYS A 86 15.27 12.57 8.87
N PHE A 87 15.86 12.36 10.04
CA PHE A 87 17.21 12.84 10.37
C PHE A 87 18.27 12.05 9.59
#